data_AF-A0A522JPX7-F1
#
_entry.id   AF-A0A522JPX7-F1
#
_cell.length_a   1.000
_cell.length_b   1.000
_cell.length_c   1.000
_cell.angle_alpha   90.00
_cell.angle_beta   90.00
_cell.angle_gamma   90.00
#
_symmetry.space_group_name_H-M   'P 1'
#
loop_
_entity.id
_entity.type
_entity.pdbx_description
1 polymer ?
#
loop_
_entity_poly.entity_id
_entity_poly.type
_entity_poly.pdbx_seq_one_letter_code
_entity_poly.pdbx_strand_id
1 'polypeptide(L)'
;MSKFIVEYALDYVHTVRVGVEAESAQTAGEHARNAFDAGTLWDDTPAMPLLFDDFEEIDHGRVLSFEAEAVDVWPPPDGSARQARVQAAAHAAIAVLRDIERHCPLDLPALGALSDTAPVAITVPKGLIERLRQVMAQVTHL
;
A
#
# COMPACT_ATOMS: atom_id res chain seq x y z
N MET A 1 -11.58 -7.36 -33.38
CA MET A 1 -10.18 -7.56 -32.93
C MET A 1 -10.15 -8.75 -31.99
N SER A 2 -9.13 -9.61 -32.08
CA SER A 2 -8.94 -10.74 -31.17
C SER A 2 -8.46 -10.26 -29.80
N LYS A 3 -8.75 -11.02 -28.74
CA LYS A 3 -8.25 -10.72 -27.38
C LYS A 3 -7.17 -11.72 -27.02
N PHE A 4 -6.24 -11.28 -26.17
CA PHE A 4 -5.14 -12.09 -25.67
C PHE A 4 -4.97 -11.86 -24.17
N ILE A 5 -4.48 -12.87 -23.47
CA ILE A 5 -3.83 -12.77 -22.16
C ILE A 5 -2.33 -12.73 -22.42
N VAL A 6 -1.60 -11.84 -21.76
CA VAL A 6 -0.15 -11.73 -21.88
C VAL A 6 0.48 -11.90 -20.51
N GLU A 7 1.43 -12.82 -20.39
CA GLU A 7 2.10 -13.17 -19.14
C GLU A 7 3.62 -13.05 -19.29
N TYR A 8 4.28 -12.69 -18.19
CA TYR A 8 5.70 -12.93 -17.97
C TYR A 8 5.89 -13.29 -16.50
N ALA A 9 6.98 -13.99 -16.18
CA ALA A 9 7.34 -14.35 -14.81
C ALA A 9 8.79 -13.95 -14.52
N LEU A 10 9.04 -13.55 -13.27
CA LEU A 10 10.34 -13.19 -12.75
C LEU A 10 10.57 -13.91 -11.43
N ASP A 11 11.81 -14.33 -11.20
CA ASP A 11 12.24 -14.91 -9.93
C ASP A 11 12.57 -13.77 -8.96
N TYR A 12 12.03 -13.82 -7.75
CA TYR A 12 12.26 -12.85 -6.69
C TYR A 12 12.72 -13.51 -5.40
N VAL A 13 13.56 -12.80 -4.63
CA VAL A 13 13.81 -13.10 -3.22
C VAL A 13 13.04 -12.12 -2.36
N HIS A 14 12.21 -12.64 -1.46
CA HIS A 14 11.61 -11.83 -0.39
C HIS A 14 12.63 -11.64 0.73
N THR A 15 13.03 -10.39 0.99
CA THR A 15 13.91 -10.06 2.11
C THR A 15 13.13 -9.26 3.14
N VAL A 16 13.15 -9.73 4.39
CA VAL A 16 12.59 -9.02 5.55
C VAL A 16 13.70 -8.75 6.56
N ARG A 17 13.77 -7.52 7.08
CA ARG A 17 14.69 -7.12 8.14
C ARG A 17 13.89 -6.44 9.24
N VAL A 18 14.09 -6.90 10.47
CA VAL A 18 13.47 -6.32 11.68
C VAL A 18 14.55 -5.90 12.67
N GLY A 19 14.29 -4.86 13.46
CA GLY A 19 15.13 -4.51 14.59
C GLY A 19 14.87 -5.47 15.75
N VAL A 20 15.92 -5.97 16.40
CA VAL A 20 15.78 -6.82 17.58
C VAL A 20 16.84 -6.43 18.60
N GLU A 21 16.41 -6.09 19.81
CA GLU A 21 17.30 -5.99 20.97
C GLU A 21 17.39 -7.34 21.67
N ALA A 22 18.60 -7.87 21.83
CA ALA A 22 18.85 -9.13 22.51
C ALA A 22 20.30 -9.19 23.03
N GLU A 23 20.54 -10.10 23.98
CA GLU A 23 21.86 -10.31 24.59
C GLU A 23 22.86 -10.98 23.63
N SER A 24 22.37 -11.64 22.57
CA SER A 24 23.20 -12.30 21.56
C SER A 24 22.51 -12.39 20.20
N ALA A 25 23.29 -12.62 19.14
CA ALA A 25 22.76 -12.84 17.80
C ALA A 25 21.84 -14.07 17.71
N GLN A 26 22.14 -15.12 18.48
CA GLN A 26 21.29 -16.31 18.54
C GLN A 26 19.92 -15.97 19.16
N THR A 27 19.93 -15.28 20.31
CA THR A 27 18.69 -14.86 20.99
C THR A 27 17.88 -13.89 20.12
N ALA A 28 18.54 -13.01 19.36
CA ALA A 28 17.86 -12.15 18.39
C ALA A 28 17.14 -12.96 17.30
N GLY A 29 17.80 -14.01 16.79
CA GLY A 29 17.20 -14.93 15.82
C GLY A 29 16.00 -15.69 16.39
N GLU A 30 16.08 -16.14 17.64
CA GLU A 30 14.97 -16.80 18.34
C GLU A 30 13.78 -15.85 18.55
N HIS A 31 14.03 -14.58 18.91
CA HIS A 31 12.97 -13.57 19.02
C HIS A 31 12.25 -13.34 17.69
N ALA A 32 13.01 -13.13 16.60
CA ALA A 32 12.44 -12.94 15.27
C ALA A 32 11.67 -14.19 14.81
N ARG A 33 12.18 -15.38 15.10
CA ARG A 33 11.51 -16.64 14.77
C ARG A 33 10.17 -16.78 15.48
N ASN A 34 10.15 -16.50 16.79
CA ASN A 34 8.91 -16.55 17.58
C ASN A 34 7.87 -15.54 17.06
N ALA A 35 8.29 -14.33 16.69
CA ALA A 35 7.40 -13.33 16.09
C ALA A 35 6.86 -13.76 14.72
N PHE A 36 7.70 -14.41 13.88
CA PHE A 36 7.26 -14.99 12.61
C PHE A 36 6.21 -16.08 12.82
N ASP A 37 6.49 -17.05 13.69
CA ASP A 37 5.57 -18.16 13.96
C ASP A 37 4.25 -17.69 14.62
N ALA A 38 4.29 -16.56 15.35
CA ALA A 38 3.12 -15.90 15.91
C ALA A 38 2.37 -14.98 14.91
N GLY A 39 2.93 -14.72 13.73
CA GLY A 39 2.36 -13.82 12.74
C GLY A 39 2.46 -12.32 13.07
N THR A 40 3.30 -11.95 14.04
CA THR A 40 3.45 -10.56 14.53
C THR A 40 4.73 -9.89 14.03
N LEU A 41 5.51 -10.57 13.18
CA LEU A 41 6.79 -10.05 12.68
C LEU A 41 6.64 -8.73 11.90
N TRP A 42 5.51 -8.53 11.23
CA TRP A 42 5.23 -7.37 10.39
C TRP A 42 4.46 -6.25 11.09
N ASP A 43 4.24 -6.35 12.41
CA ASP A 43 3.42 -5.39 13.15
C ASP A 43 4.08 -4.01 13.33
N ASP A 44 5.35 -3.86 12.93
CA ASP A 44 6.14 -2.62 13.00
C ASP A 44 6.05 -1.93 14.38
N THR A 45 6.44 -2.67 15.43
CA THR A 45 6.34 -2.19 16.81
C THR A 45 7.62 -1.48 17.25
N PRO A 46 7.59 -0.56 18.24
CA PRO A 46 8.82 0.06 18.75
C PRO A 46 9.87 -0.93 19.29
N ALA A 47 9.44 -2.10 19.79
CA ALA A 47 10.32 -3.13 20.30
C ALA A 47 10.89 -4.05 19.20
N MET A 48 10.21 -4.12 18.04
CA MET A 48 10.64 -4.87 16.87
C MET A 48 10.23 -4.11 15.59
N PRO A 49 10.94 -3.02 15.25
CA PRO A 49 10.57 -2.19 14.10
C PRO A 49 10.81 -2.95 12.80
N LEU A 50 9.93 -2.77 11.81
CA LEU A 50 10.09 -3.32 10.47
C LEU A 50 11.04 -2.40 9.69
N LEU A 51 12.25 -2.88 9.42
CA LEU A 51 13.32 -2.08 8.81
C LEU A 51 13.36 -2.22 7.28
N PHE A 52 12.94 -3.38 6.77
CA PHE A 52 12.89 -3.68 5.34
C PHE A 52 11.91 -4.82 5.09
N ASP A 53 11.08 -4.69 4.07
CA ASP A 53 10.16 -5.73 3.62
C ASP A 53 9.91 -5.52 2.12
N ASP A 54 10.67 -6.24 1.29
CA ASP A 54 10.54 -6.11 -0.16
C ASP A 54 11.00 -7.37 -0.92
N PHE A 55 10.55 -7.46 -2.17
CA PHE A 55 10.98 -8.47 -3.13
C PHE A 55 12.05 -7.90 -4.05
N GLU A 56 13.23 -8.50 -4.04
CA GLU A 56 14.33 -8.15 -4.94
C GLU A 56 14.38 -9.15 -6.11
N GLU A 57 14.41 -8.64 -7.34
CA GLU A 57 14.52 -9.48 -8.54
C GLU A 57 15.87 -10.18 -8.56
N ILE A 58 15.87 -11.49 -8.83
CA ILE A 58 17.10 -12.22 -9.05
C ILE A 58 17.48 -12.08 -10.52
N ASP A 59 18.37 -11.13 -10.81
CA ASP A 59 18.92 -10.99 -12.16
C ASP A 59 19.85 -12.17 -12.48
N HIS A 60 19.36 -13.08 -13.30
CA HIS A 60 20.11 -14.21 -13.84
C HIS A 60 20.71 -13.92 -15.22
N GLY A 61 20.73 -12.66 -15.67
CA GLY A 61 21.09 -12.27 -17.03
C GLY A 61 20.09 -12.76 -18.08
N ARG A 62 18.85 -13.06 -17.66
CA ARG A 62 17.78 -13.55 -18.54
C ARG A 62 17.09 -12.37 -19.23
N VAL A 63 16.82 -12.51 -20.52
CA VAL A 63 15.98 -11.56 -21.25
C VAL A 63 14.52 -11.85 -20.93
N LEU A 64 13.78 -10.84 -20.50
CA LEU A 64 12.36 -10.94 -20.18
C LEU A 64 11.57 -11.41 -21.42
N SER A 65 10.85 -12.53 -21.29
CA SER A 65 9.99 -13.08 -22.35
C SER A 65 8.52 -12.92 -21.98
N PHE A 66 7.72 -12.54 -22.98
CA PHE A 66 6.27 -12.42 -22.85
C PHE A 66 5.59 -13.51 -23.66
N GLU A 67 4.67 -14.22 -23.03
CA GLU A 67 3.84 -15.24 -23.67
C GLU A 67 2.43 -14.71 -23.85
N ALA A 68 1.81 -14.98 -25.00
CA ALA A 68 0.48 -14.48 -25.32
C ALA A 68 -0.45 -15.63 -25.71
N GLU A 69 -1.58 -15.74 -25.02
CA GLU A 69 -2.62 -16.74 -25.26
C GLU A 69 -3.89 -16.07 -25.80
N ALA A 70 -4.42 -16.55 -26.93
CA ALA A 70 -5.66 -16.03 -27.50
C ALA A 70 -6.88 -16.47 -26.69
N VAL A 71 -7.81 -15.55 -26.42
CA VAL A 71 -9.03 -15.81 -25.66
C VAL A 71 -10.26 -15.14 -26.28
N ASP A 72 -11.43 -15.74 -26.10
CA ASP A 72 -12.70 -15.12 -26.53
C ASP A 72 -13.17 -14.03 -25.56
N VAL A 73 -12.95 -14.27 -24.26
CA VAL A 73 -13.34 -13.41 -23.14
C VAL A 73 -12.23 -13.41 -22.10
N TRP A 74 -11.93 -12.25 -21.52
CA TRP A 74 -10.97 -12.16 -20.42
C TRP A 74 -11.55 -12.82 -19.16
N PRO A 75 -10.74 -13.54 -18.38
CA PRO A 75 -11.16 -14.04 -17.09
C PRO A 75 -11.50 -12.88 -16.14
N PRO A 76 -12.33 -13.12 -15.12
CA PRO A 76 -12.56 -12.14 -14.07
C PRO A 76 -11.22 -11.81 -13.38
N PRO A 77 -11.02 -10.56 -12.92
CA PRO A 77 -9.80 -10.19 -12.20
C PRO A 77 -9.62 -11.00 -10.93
N ASP A 78 -8.39 -11.51 -10.75
CA ASP A 78 -7.93 -12.13 -9.52
C ASP A 78 -7.96 -11.15 -8.32
N GLY A 79 -7.91 -11.70 -7.10
CA GLY A 79 -7.81 -10.93 -5.87
C GLY A 79 -6.63 -9.95 -5.87
N SER A 80 -5.47 -10.34 -6.42
CA SER A 80 -4.29 -9.47 -6.56
C SER A 80 -4.58 -8.23 -7.41
N ALA A 81 -5.31 -8.37 -8.51
CA ALA A 81 -5.70 -7.25 -9.36
C ALA A 81 -6.68 -6.30 -8.65
N ARG A 82 -7.54 -6.81 -7.76
CA ARG A 82 -8.40 -5.97 -6.92
C ARG A 82 -7.57 -5.24 -5.86
N GLN A 83 -6.68 -5.95 -5.19
CA GLN A 83 -5.79 -5.39 -4.18
C GLN A 83 -4.93 -4.26 -4.76
N ALA A 84 -4.37 -4.45 -5.96
CA ALA A 84 -3.60 -3.42 -6.66
C ALA A 84 -4.43 -2.15 -6.91
N ARG A 85 -5.71 -2.29 -7.28
CA ARG A 85 -6.60 -1.14 -7.46
C ARG A 85 -6.93 -0.45 -6.13
N VAL A 86 -7.14 -1.21 -5.05
CA VAL A 86 -7.35 -0.67 -3.70
C VAL A 86 -6.14 0.13 -3.25
N GLN A 87 -4.92 -0.42 -3.40
CA GLN A 87 -3.68 0.27 -3.07
C GLN A 87 -3.50 1.55 -3.88
N ALA A 88 -3.75 1.51 -5.19
CA ALA A 88 -3.69 2.69 -6.05
C ALA A 88 -4.68 3.78 -5.59
N ALA A 89 -5.91 3.40 -5.25
CA ALA A 89 -6.93 4.33 -4.77
C ALA A 89 -6.55 4.92 -3.40
N ALA A 90 -6.01 4.11 -2.49
CA ALA A 90 -5.53 4.57 -1.18
C ALA A 90 -4.39 5.58 -1.32
N HIS A 91 -3.40 5.31 -2.18
CA HIS A 91 -2.32 6.27 -2.48
C HIS A 91 -2.85 7.58 -3.07
N ALA A 92 -3.81 7.51 -3.99
CA ALA A 92 -4.44 8.69 -4.55
C ALA A 92 -5.20 9.51 -3.48
N ALA A 93 -5.90 8.83 -2.55
CA ALA A 93 -6.60 9.46 -1.44
C ALA A 93 -5.64 10.18 -0.49
N ILE A 94 -4.56 9.51 -0.07
CA ILE A 94 -3.53 10.10 0.78
C ILE A 94 -2.89 11.32 0.11
N ALA A 95 -2.62 11.26 -1.20
CA ALA A 95 -2.07 12.39 -1.94
C ALA A 95 -3.02 13.61 -1.92
N VAL A 96 -4.32 13.38 -2.10
CA VAL A 96 -5.33 14.45 -2.00
C VAL A 96 -5.43 15.00 -0.57
N LEU A 97 -5.39 14.15 0.46
CA LEU A 97 -5.42 14.60 1.85
C LEU A 97 -4.21 15.48 2.18
N ARG A 98 -3.01 15.10 1.74
CA ARG A 98 -1.79 15.91 1.87
C ARG A 98 -1.88 17.22 1.09
N ASP A 99 -2.51 17.22 -0.08
CA ASP A 99 -2.77 18.45 -0.83
C ASP A 99 -3.74 19.39 -0.10
N ILE A 100 -4.79 18.83 0.53
CA ILE A 100 -5.73 19.60 1.36
C ILE A 100 -4.99 20.21 2.54
N GLU A 101 -4.23 19.42 3.29
CA GLU A 101 -3.42 19.89 4.43
C GLU A 101 -2.49 21.05 4.05
N ARG A 102 -1.84 20.96 2.88
CA ARG A 102 -0.93 22.02 2.40
C ARG A 102 -1.63 23.32 1.98
N HIS A 103 -2.82 23.22 1.37
CA HIS A 103 -3.45 24.36 0.69
C HIS A 103 -4.69 24.90 1.38
N CYS A 104 -5.24 24.16 2.33
CA CYS A 104 -6.41 24.56 3.09
C CYS A 104 -5.91 24.92 4.50
N PRO A 105 -5.86 26.21 4.88
CA PRO A 105 -5.53 26.58 6.24
C PRO A 105 -6.57 25.96 7.16
N LEU A 106 -6.14 24.93 7.90
CA LEU A 106 -6.91 24.38 9.00
C LEU A 106 -6.83 25.39 10.15
N ASP A 107 -7.63 26.45 10.08
CA ASP A 107 -7.87 27.35 11.21
C ASP A 107 -8.82 26.63 12.17
N LEU A 108 -8.30 25.55 12.76
CA LEU A 108 -9.03 24.74 13.72
C LEU A 108 -9.09 25.54 15.03
N PRO A 109 -10.29 25.74 15.60
CA PRO A 109 -10.38 26.09 17.01
C PRO A 109 -9.52 25.13 17.83
N ALA A 110 -8.95 25.60 18.94
CA ALA A 110 -8.21 24.73 19.86
C ALA A 110 -8.98 23.41 20.05
N LEU A 111 -8.31 22.26 19.88
CA LEU A 111 -8.92 20.93 19.79
C LEU A 111 -9.96 20.64 20.89
N GLY A 112 -9.85 21.28 22.06
CA GLY A 112 -10.80 21.17 23.17
C GLY A 112 -12.11 21.97 23.03
N ALA A 113 -12.32 22.76 21.98
CA ALA A 113 -13.53 23.57 21.74
C ALA A 113 -14.47 22.96 20.69
N LEU A 114 -14.05 21.91 20.00
CA LEU A 114 -14.86 21.21 18.99
C LEU A 114 -15.60 20.05 19.65
N SER A 115 -16.89 19.92 19.36
CA SER A 115 -17.63 18.69 19.63
C SER A 115 -17.19 17.63 18.63
N ASP A 116 -17.00 16.38 19.08
CA ASP A 116 -16.59 15.23 18.25
C ASP A 116 -17.47 15.01 16.99
N THR A 117 -18.68 15.57 16.98
CA THR A 117 -19.64 15.43 15.88
C THR A 117 -19.91 16.73 15.11
N ALA A 118 -19.33 17.86 15.52
CA ALA A 118 -19.58 19.13 14.85
C ALA A 118 -18.80 19.20 13.52
N PRO A 119 -19.46 19.47 12.38
CA PRO A 119 -18.76 19.60 11.12
C PRO A 119 -17.86 20.84 11.13
N VAL A 120 -16.59 20.66 10.73
CA VAL A 120 -15.67 21.77 10.48
C VAL A 120 -15.76 22.18 9.02
N ALA A 121 -16.08 23.45 8.77
CA ALA A 121 -16.05 24.00 7.42
C ALA A 121 -14.61 24.29 7.01
N ILE A 122 -14.17 23.69 5.89
CA ILE A 122 -12.87 23.98 5.27
C ILE A 122 -13.09 24.63 3.91
N THR A 123 -12.33 25.68 3.62
CA THR A 123 -12.30 26.27 2.27
C THR A 123 -11.30 25.47 1.43
N VAL A 124 -11.80 24.80 0.39
CA VAL A 124 -10.98 23.92 -0.46
C VAL A 124 -11.00 24.43 -1.89
N PRO A 125 -9.84 24.55 -2.58
CA PRO A 125 -9.78 24.84 -4.00
C PRO A 125 -10.64 23.86 -4.84
N LYS A 126 -11.37 24.40 -5.82
CA LYS A 126 -12.27 23.61 -6.69
C LYS A 126 -11.61 22.37 -7.31
N GLY A 127 -10.38 22.51 -7.81
CA GLY A 127 -9.63 21.39 -8.41
C GLY A 127 -9.30 20.26 -7.42
N LEU A 128 -9.16 20.57 -6.13
CA LEU A 128 -8.97 19.54 -5.10
C LEU A 128 -10.27 18.81 -4.77
N ILE A 129 -11.41 19.49 -4.79
CA ILE A 129 -12.74 18.85 -4.63
C ILE A 129 -13.03 17.90 -5.80
N GLU A 130 -12.68 18.28 -7.03
CA GLU A 130 -12.85 17.43 -8.22
C GLU A 130 -11.98 16.17 -8.13
N ARG A 131 -10.70 16.32 -7.74
CA ARG A 131 -9.80 15.19 -7.50
C ARG A 131 -10.28 14.28 -6.37
N LEU A 132 -10.76 14.84 -5.27
CA LEU A 132 -11.33 14.07 -4.16
C LEU A 132 -12.52 13.21 -4.63
N ARG A 133 -13.45 13.78 -5.40
CA ARG A 133 -14.59 13.04 -5.94
C ARG A 133 -14.17 11.91 -6.88
N GLN A 134 -13.17 12.16 -7.72
CA GLN A 134 -12.65 11.15 -8.63
C GLN A 134 -12.06 9.95 -7.86
N VAL A 135 -11.26 10.22 -6.82
CA VAL A 135 -10.69 9.16 -5.97
C VAL A 135 -11.80 8.43 -5.21
N MET A 136 -12.78 9.13 -4.64
CA MET A 136 -13.89 8.50 -3.94
C MET A 136 -14.74 7.59 -4.85
N ALA A 137 -14.94 7.98 -6.11
CA ALA A 137 -15.59 7.13 -7.10
C ALA A 137 -14.77 5.85 -7.38
N GLN A 138 -13.43 5.96 -7.44
CA GLN A 138 -12.55 4.79 -7.59
C GLN A 138 -12.66 3.85 -6.38
N VAL A 139 -12.75 4.38 -5.16
CA VAL A 139 -12.92 3.59 -3.92
C VAL A 139 -14.30 2.92 -3.83
N THR A 140 -15.37 3.58 -4.28
CA THR A 140 -16.76 3.07 -4.18
C THR A 140 -17.02 1.86 -5.08
N HIS A 141 -16.16 1.63 -6.07
CA HIS A 141 -16.29 0.55 -7.06
C HIS A 141 -15.26 -0.58 -6.87
N LEU A 142 -14.55 -0.59 -5.74
CA LEU A 142 -13.63 -1.65 -5.32
C LEU A 142 -14.31 -2.63 -4.36
#